data_AF-A0A954YQ47-F1
#
_entry.id   AF-A0A954YQ47-F1
#
_cell.length_a   1.000
_cell.length_b   1.000
_cell.length_c   1.000
_cell.angle_alpha   90.00
_cell.angle_beta   90.00
_cell.angle_gamma   90.00
#
_symmetry.space_group_name_H-M   'P 1'
#
loop_
_entity.id
_entity.type
_entity.pdbx_description
1 polymer ?
#
loop_
_entity_poly.entity_id
_entity_poly.type
_entity_poly.pdbx_seq_one_letter_code
_entity_poly.pdbx_strand_id
1 'polypeptide(L)'
;MRFWTRIHDWPLWKRWLLKGVVLALTVLIVCFPHPVLLARHLGHWSEPNAMIDAESKALDPLVPELMNSLPDGANRDTHPKEILRAVELLVYKKLPYAFDWDTWGMADYMPTVDEALAMGREDCDGRAVVGASLLKRIGFESQLKTDGAHVWVTTPQGDTMGPGKVSMIETTPTGVKVNTQWLWTMPRILAVNTGLFPLVRELIIAVVLWGLLLHPMMRRYRMVVIGTLIIGGLFLLRSGGNLQRGESMTLVWLGIAALIAALICCHIGGRRKETPEVATESAFNPSNN
;
A
#
# COMPACT_ATOMS: atom_id res chain seq x y z
N MET A 1 -20.56 9.49 25.58
CA MET A 1 -21.40 8.31 25.20
C MET A 1 -22.65 8.66 24.40
N ARG A 2 -23.43 9.71 24.74
CA ARG A 2 -24.70 10.05 24.05
C ARG A 2 -24.60 10.29 22.54
N PHE A 3 -23.48 10.79 22.04
CA PHE A 3 -23.25 10.97 20.60
C PHE A 3 -23.12 9.63 19.85
N TRP A 4 -22.37 8.68 20.41
CA TRP A 4 -22.12 7.38 19.79
C TRP A 4 -23.40 6.52 19.71
N THR A 5 -24.27 6.60 20.72
CA THR A 5 -25.59 5.96 20.67
C THR A 5 -26.45 6.56 19.58
N ARG A 6 -26.47 7.89 19.44
CA ARG A 6 -27.25 8.59 18.41
C ARG A 6 -26.84 8.21 16.98
N ILE A 7 -25.54 8.01 16.73
CA ILE A 7 -25.04 7.50 15.44
C ILE A 7 -25.54 6.07 15.17
N HIS A 8 -25.69 5.25 16.21
CA HIS A 8 -26.13 3.87 16.06
C HIS A 8 -27.62 3.74 15.72
N ASP A 9 -28.42 4.75 16.06
CA ASP A 9 -29.83 4.87 15.70
C ASP A 9 -30.04 5.28 14.23
N TRP A 10 -28.97 5.67 13.51
CA TRP A 10 -29.08 6.02 12.09
C TRP A 10 -29.33 4.80 11.21
N PRO A 11 -29.93 4.99 10.01
CA PRO A 11 -29.99 3.96 8.99
C PRO A 11 -28.63 3.32 8.73
N LEU A 12 -28.64 2.00 8.52
CA LEU A 12 -27.44 1.16 8.40
C LEU A 12 -26.41 1.73 7.41
N TRP A 13 -26.86 2.22 6.25
CA TRP A 13 -26.00 2.78 5.21
C TRP A 13 -25.32 4.09 5.63
N LYS A 14 -26.03 5.01 6.31
CA LYS A 14 -25.43 6.27 6.81
C LYS A 14 -24.36 6.00 7.85
N ARG A 15 -24.63 5.03 8.73
CA ARG A 15 -23.69 4.60 9.77
C ARG A 15 -22.43 3.99 9.16
N TRP A 16 -22.57 3.09 8.19
CA TRP A 16 -21.41 2.48 7.53
C TRP A 16 -20.65 3.49 6.67
N LEU A 17 -21.33 4.43 6.01
CA LEU A 17 -20.68 5.52 5.30
C LEU A 17 -19.83 6.37 6.26
N LEU A 18 -20.38 6.79 7.40
CA LEU A 18 -19.62 7.55 8.39
C LEU A 18 -18.42 6.76 8.93
N LYS A 19 -18.60 5.48 9.29
CA LYS A 19 -17.50 4.62 9.74
C LYS A 19 -16.43 4.46 8.66
N GLY A 20 -16.85 4.27 7.41
CA GLY A 20 -15.95 4.19 6.25
C GLY A 20 -15.16 5.48 6.05
N VAL A 21 -15.80 6.65 6.14
CA VAL A 21 -15.12 7.95 6.05
C VAL A 21 -14.11 8.13 7.18
N VAL A 22 -14.47 7.82 8.44
CA VAL A 22 -13.53 7.93 9.58
C VAL A 22 -12.34 6.99 9.40
N LEU A 23 -12.57 5.75 8.96
CA LEU A 23 -11.50 4.79 8.68
C LEU A 23 -10.60 5.28 7.55
N ALA A 24 -11.19 5.74 6.44
CA ALA A 24 -10.45 6.25 5.29
C ALA A 24 -9.58 7.47 5.65
N LEU A 25 -10.13 8.42 6.42
CA LEU A 25 -9.36 9.56 6.94
C LEU A 25 -8.23 9.13 7.88
N THR A 26 -8.48 8.11 8.71
CA THR A 26 -7.44 7.55 9.60
C THR A 26 -6.30 6.94 8.79
N VAL A 27 -6.62 6.11 7.80
CA VAL A 27 -5.62 5.52 6.89
C VAL A 27 -4.86 6.63 6.17
N LEU A 28 -5.56 7.64 5.65
CA LEU A 28 -4.94 8.76 4.96
C LEU A 28 -3.96 9.52 5.86
N ILE A 29 -4.35 9.86 7.09
CA ILE A 29 -3.49 10.61 8.02
C ILE A 29 -2.29 9.78 8.50
N VAL A 30 -2.51 8.49 8.77
CA VAL A 30 -1.46 7.60 9.30
C VAL A 30 -0.46 7.22 8.21
N CYS A 31 -0.93 6.95 7.00
CA CYS A 31 -0.09 6.59 5.87
C CYS A 31 0.51 7.81 5.19
N PHE A 32 -0.23 8.92 5.08
CA PHE A 32 0.16 10.10 4.31
C PHE A 32 -0.02 11.39 5.13
N PRO A 33 0.74 11.57 6.23
CA PRO A 33 0.58 12.72 7.13
C PRO A 33 0.92 14.08 6.48
N HIS A 34 1.62 14.09 5.34
CA HIS A 34 2.04 15.30 4.62
C HIS A 34 1.17 15.52 3.36
N PRO A 35 0.06 16.29 3.45
CA PRO A 35 -0.90 16.41 2.34
C PRO A 35 -0.31 17.05 1.08
N VAL A 36 0.70 17.92 1.22
CA VAL A 36 1.39 18.53 0.08
C VAL A 36 2.21 17.48 -0.69
N LEU A 37 2.94 16.62 0.02
CA LEU A 37 3.69 15.52 -0.61
C LEU A 37 2.74 14.51 -1.24
N LEU A 38 1.61 14.20 -0.59
CA LEU A 38 0.60 13.34 -1.18
C LEU A 38 0.05 13.92 -2.49
N ALA A 39 -0.25 15.22 -2.54
CA ALA A 39 -0.73 15.86 -3.76
C ALA A 39 0.31 15.79 -4.90
N ARG A 40 1.60 15.97 -4.58
CA ARG A 40 2.70 15.80 -5.55
C ARG A 40 2.79 14.36 -6.02
N HIS A 41 2.79 13.40 -5.10
CA HIS A 41 2.84 11.98 -5.39
C HIS A 41 1.70 11.52 -6.32
N LEU A 42 0.46 11.97 -6.05
CA LEU A 42 -0.67 11.71 -6.94
C LEU A 42 -0.47 12.34 -8.32
N GLY A 43 0.15 13.53 -8.38
CA GLY A 43 0.57 14.16 -9.63
C GLY A 43 1.61 13.32 -10.38
N HIS A 44 2.65 12.83 -9.70
CA HIS A 44 3.69 11.98 -10.28
C HIS A 44 3.11 10.68 -10.81
N TRP A 45 2.19 10.05 -10.08
CA TRP A 45 1.52 8.82 -10.52
C TRP A 45 0.58 9.00 -11.72
N SER A 46 0.12 10.22 -11.99
CA SER A 46 -0.68 10.49 -13.19
C SER A 46 0.13 10.35 -14.48
N GLU A 47 1.44 10.61 -14.41
CA GLU A 47 2.38 10.43 -15.52
C GLU A 47 3.77 10.02 -15.00
N PRO A 48 3.98 8.76 -14.56
CA PRO A 48 5.21 8.34 -13.89
C PRO A 48 6.47 8.55 -14.74
N ASN A 49 6.37 8.37 -16.06
CA ASN A 49 7.48 8.58 -16.97
C ASN A 49 7.91 10.05 -17.11
N ALA A 50 7.09 11.02 -16.68
CA ALA A 50 7.48 12.43 -16.61
C ALA A 50 8.50 12.69 -15.50
N MET A 51 8.64 11.76 -14.54
CA MET A 51 9.68 11.83 -13.50
C MET A 51 11.07 11.51 -14.02
N ILE A 52 11.17 10.92 -15.23
CA ILE A 52 12.44 10.61 -15.87
C ILE A 52 13.04 11.91 -16.45
N ASP A 53 14.04 12.45 -15.77
CA ASP A 53 14.73 13.68 -16.15
C ASP A 53 16.20 13.41 -16.51
N ALA A 54 16.44 13.19 -17.80
CA ALA A 54 17.78 12.98 -18.35
C ALA A 54 18.67 14.24 -18.29
N GLU A 55 18.06 15.43 -18.18
CA GLU A 55 18.75 16.71 -18.22
C GLU A 55 19.05 17.25 -16.82
N SER A 56 18.63 16.55 -15.76
CA SER A 56 18.95 16.91 -14.38
C SER A 56 20.46 17.01 -14.18
N LYS A 57 20.89 18.16 -13.66
CA LYS A 57 22.30 18.42 -13.29
C LYS A 57 22.76 17.54 -12.12
N ALA A 58 21.85 17.02 -11.31
CA ALA A 58 22.21 16.10 -10.22
C ALA A 58 22.83 14.79 -10.75
N LEU A 59 22.60 14.45 -12.02
CA LEU A 59 23.23 13.30 -12.69
C LEU A 59 24.65 13.56 -13.20
N ASP A 60 25.09 14.82 -13.30
CA ASP A 60 26.42 15.20 -13.81
C ASP A 60 27.59 14.42 -13.18
N PRO A 61 27.65 14.21 -11.84
CA PRO A 61 28.72 13.42 -11.24
C PRO A 61 28.59 11.91 -11.49
N LEU A 62 27.38 11.41 -11.81
CA LEU A 62 27.14 9.97 -11.96
C LEU A 62 27.52 9.45 -13.34
N VAL A 63 27.34 10.26 -14.39
CA VAL A 63 27.71 9.87 -15.77
C VAL A 63 29.18 9.47 -15.90
N PRO A 64 30.17 10.28 -15.49
CA PRO A 64 31.57 9.86 -15.62
C PRO A 64 31.91 8.66 -14.72
N GLU A 65 31.32 8.55 -13.52
CA GLU A 65 31.49 7.36 -12.67
C GLU A 65 30.96 6.10 -13.36
N LEU A 66 29.80 6.19 -14.02
CA LEU A 66 29.25 5.11 -14.82
C LEU A 66 30.16 4.77 -15.99
N MET A 67 30.53 5.75 -16.82
CA MET A 67 31.34 5.53 -18.02
C MET A 67 32.70 4.91 -17.67
N ASN A 68 33.32 5.30 -16.56
CA ASN A 68 34.57 4.72 -16.08
C ASN A 68 34.43 3.28 -15.56
N SER A 69 33.21 2.81 -15.27
CA SER A 69 32.94 1.43 -14.85
C SER A 69 32.67 0.48 -16.01
N LEU A 70 32.48 1.03 -17.22
CA LEU A 70 32.12 0.26 -18.41
C LEU A 70 33.36 -0.17 -19.20
N PRO A 71 33.27 -1.28 -19.97
CA PRO A 71 34.30 -1.64 -20.94
C PRO A 71 34.51 -0.55 -22.00
N ASP A 72 35.73 -0.45 -22.54
CA ASP A 72 36.03 0.48 -23.63
C ASP A 72 35.12 0.23 -24.84
N GLY A 73 34.51 1.29 -25.37
CA GLY A 73 33.58 1.22 -26.51
C GLY A 73 32.20 0.64 -26.15
N ALA A 74 31.89 0.43 -24.87
CA ALA A 74 30.56 0.05 -24.43
C ALA A 74 29.53 1.12 -24.82
N ASN A 75 28.49 0.66 -25.52
CA ASN A 75 27.33 1.47 -25.87
C ASN A 75 26.08 0.57 -25.89
N ARG A 76 24.92 1.19 -26.12
CA ARG A 76 23.62 0.51 -26.11
C ARG A 76 23.49 -0.65 -27.11
N ASP A 77 24.27 -0.63 -28.18
CA ASP A 77 24.21 -1.63 -29.26
C ASP A 77 25.23 -2.75 -29.05
N THR A 78 26.35 -2.48 -28.36
CA THR A 78 27.45 -3.44 -28.15
C THR A 78 27.37 -4.19 -26.82
N HIS A 79 27.05 -3.48 -25.72
CA HIS A 79 27.09 -4.03 -24.35
C HIS A 79 25.88 -3.60 -23.51
N PRO A 80 24.63 -3.78 -24.00
CA PRO A 80 23.47 -3.27 -23.30
C PRO A 80 23.27 -3.88 -21.91
N LYS A 81 23.54 -5.18 -21.73
CA LYS A 81 23.30 -5.86 -20.46
C LYS A 81 24.28 -5.41 -19.38
N GLU A 82 25.54 -5.24 -19.75
CA GLU A 82 26.60 -4.72 -18.90
C GLU A 82 26.28 -3.29 -18.46
N ILE A 83 25.78 -2.44 -19.37
CA ILE A 83 25.36 -1.08 -19.05
C ILE A 83 24.16 -1.07 -18.09
N LEU A 84 23.10 -1.84 -18.38
CA LEU A 84 21.93 -1.95 -17.51
C LEU A 84 22.33 -2.39 -16.09
N ARG A 85 23.27 -3.33 -15.98
CA ARG A 85 23.79 -3.82 -14.71
C ARG A 85 24.68 -2.80 -14.00
N ALA A 86 25.52 -2.08 -14.74
CA ALA A 86 26.38 -1.04 -14.18
C ALA A 86 25.54 0.14 -13.63
N VAL A 87 24.49 0.55 -14.35
CA VAL A 87 23.53 1.55 -13.85
C VAL A 87 22.87 1.09 -12.57
N GLU A 88 22.36 -0.14 -12.53
CA GLU A 88 21.72 -0.68 -11.32
C GLU A 88 22.66 -0.66 -10.12
N LEU A 89 23.89 -1.15 -10.30
CA LEU A 89 24.89 -1.18 -9.24
C LEU A 89 25.28 0.22 -8.77
N LEU A 90 25.47 1.16 -9.69
CA LEU A 90 25.81 2.54 -9.37
C LEU A 90 24.67 3.20 -8.58
N VAL A 91 23.42 3.04 -9.03
CA VAL A 91 22.26 3.61 -8.33
C VAL A 91 22.11 3.00 -6.94
N TYR A 92 22.20 1.67 -6.79
CA TYR A 92 22.12 1.03 -5.47
C TYR A 92 23.22 1.47 -4.50
N LYS A 93 24.41 1.77 -5.03
CA LYS A 93 25.53 2.32 -4.25
C LYS A 93 25.26 3.77 -3.83
N LYS A 94 24.68 4.58 -4.70
CA LYS A 94 24.44 6.02 -4.46
C LYS A 94 23.18 6.31 -3.65
N LEU A 95 22.18 5.46 -3.77
CA LEU A 95 20.91 5.53 -3.06
C LEU A 95 20.71 4.23 -2.29
N PRO A 96 21.31 4.05 -1.10
CA PRO A 96 21.02 2.91 -0.23
C PRO A 96 19.52 2.77 0.03
N TYR A 97 19.05 1.54 0.22
CA TYR A 97 17.61 1.26 0.26
C TYR A 97 17.04 1.75 1.59
N ALA A 98 16.03 2.60 1.54
CA ALA A 98 15.30 3.08 2.69
C ALA A 98 13.85 3.33 2.28
N PHE A 99 12.90 2.86 3.08
CA PHE A 99 11.48 3.01 2.77
C PHE A 99 11.01 4.46 2.91
N ASP A 100 9.94 4.80 2.21
CA ASP A 100 9.37 6.15 2.21
C ASP A 100 8.87 6.65 3.57
N TRP A 101 8.55 5.74 4.48
CA TRP A 101 8.19 6.15 5.84
C TRP A 101 9.41 6.58 6.67
N ASP A 102 10.61 6.18 6.27
CA ASP A 102 11.89 6.56 6.89
C ASP A 102 12.52 7.80 6.21
N THR A 103 12.27 8.01 4.91
CA THR A 103 12.80 9.13 4.11
C THR A 103 11.84 10.31 4.05
N TRP A 104 10.58 10.06 3.68
CA TRP A 104 9.55 11.06 3.39
C TRP A 104 8.46 11.14 4.46
N GLY A 105 8.43 10.20 5.40
CA GLY A 105 7.38 10.07 6.41
C GLY A 105 6.05 9.55 5.84
N MET A 106 6.01 9.17 4.57
CA MET A 106 4.82 8.70 3.85
C MET A 106 4.82 7.18 3.71
N ALA A 107 3.68 6.57 3.39
CA ALA A 107 3.65 5.14 3.08
C ALA A 107 4.27 4.84 1.71
N ASP A 108 4.26 5.83 0.82
CA ASP A 108 4.76 5.79 -0.55
C ASP A 108 4.95 7.26 -1.02
N TYR A 109 6.03 7.56 -1.74
CA TYR A 109 6.37 8.84 -2.35
C TYR A 109 7.39 8.69 -3.49
N MET A 110 6.90 8.58 -4.73
CA MET A 110 7.72 8.77 -5.93
C MET A 110 8.41 10.14 -6.00
N PRO A 111 9.74 10.23 -5.88
CA PRO A 111 10.48 11.50 -5.88
C PRO A 111 10.94 11.91 -7.28
N THR A 112 11.39 13.16 -7.45
CA THR A 112 12.17 13.57 -8.63
C THR A 112 13.62 13.07 -8.56
N VAL A 113 14.36 13.14 -9.67
CA VAL A 113 15.81 12.82 -9.69
C VAL A 113 16.58 13.68 -8.67
N ASP A 114 16.30 14.98 -8.64
CA ASP A 114 16.96 15.91 -7.72
C ASP A 114 16.60 15.62 -6.26
N GLU A 115 15.32 15.33 -5.97
CA GLU A 115 14.84 14.96 -4.63
C GLU A 115 15.51 13.68 -4.13
N ALA A 116 15.51 12.61 -4.95
CA ALA A 116 16.10 11.32 -4.63
C ALA A 116 17.60 11.44 -4.32
N LEU A 117 18.35 12.13 -5.20
CA LEU A 117 19.79 12.29 -5.03
C LEU A 117 20.14 13.23 -3.87
N ALA A 118 19.32 14.25 -3.60
CA ALA A 118 19.49 15.11 -2.42
C ALA A 118 19.20 14.38 -1.11
N MET A 119 18.20 13.47 -1.09
CA MET A 119 17.90 12.61 0.06
C MET A 119 19.03 11.59 0.31
N GLY A 120 19.66 11.12 -0.77
CA GLY A 120 20.82 10.22 -0.72
C GLY A 120 20.50 8.78 -0.31
N ARG A 121 19.20 8.43 -0.20
CA ARG A 121 18.66 7.09 0.08
C ARG A 121 17.21 7.07 -0.40
N GLU A 122 16.79 5.95 -0.96
CA GLU A 122 15.45 5.80 -1.55
C GLU A 122 15.02 4.34 -1.60
N ASP A 123 13.73 4.10 -1.79
CA ASP A 123 13.20 2.78 -2.07
C ASP A 123 13.24 2.43 -3.57
N CYS A 124 12.42 1.49 -4.01
CA CYS A 124 12.38 1.05 -5.40
C CYS A 124 12.06 2.15 -6.40
N ASP A 125 11.16 3.09 -6.08
CA ASP A 125 10.66 4.03 -7.06
C ASP A 125 11.64 5.18 -7.35
N GLY A 126 12.24 5.79 -6.32
CA GLY A 126 13.29 6.79 -6.47
C GLY A 126 14.54 6.23 -7.14
N ARG A 127 14.92 4.97 -6.81
CA ARG A 127 16.00 4.26 -7.50
C ARG A 127 15.66 4.03 -8.98
N ALA A 128 14.44 3.65 -9.30
CA ALA A 128 14.01 3.45 -10.68
C ALA A 128 13.98 4.77 -11.47
N VAL A 129 13.48 5.86 -10.87
CA VAL A 129 13.48 7.20 -11.46
C VAL A 129 14.90 7.65 -11.83
N VAL A 130 15.86 7.54 -10.90
CA VAL A 130 17.26 7.91 -11.16
C VAL A 130 17.90 6.98 -12.18
N GLY A 131 17.63 5.67 -12.11
CA GLY A 131 18.15 4.69 -13.06
C GLY A 131 17.68 4.92 -14.49
N ALA A 132 16.37 5.14 -14.67
CA ALA A 132 15.79 5.45 -15.97
C ALA A 132 16.35 6.76 -16.54
N SER A 133 16.48 7.78 -15.70
CA SER A 133 17.01 9.09 -16.09
C SER A 133 18.46 8.99 -16.54
N LEU A 134 19.29 8.23 -15.82
CA LEU A 134 20.68 7.98 -16.20
C LEU A 134 20.80 7.18 -17.50
N LEU A 135 19.97 6.16 -17.70
CA LEU A 135 19.91 5.38 -18.93
C LEU A 135 19.50 6.27 -20.13
N LYS A 136 18.49 7.11 -19.93
CA LYS A 136 18.02 8.05 -20.95
C LYS A 136 19.10 9.06 -21.32
N ARG A 137 19.85 9.57 -20.33
CA ARG A 137 20.97 10.48 -20.53
C ARG A 137 22.10 9.89 -21.38
N ILE A 138 22.32 8.58 -21.33
CA ILE A 138 23.32 7.89 -22.16
C ILE A 138 22.74 7.24 -23.42
N GLY A 139 21.51 7.62 -23.81
CA GLY A 139 20.93 7.28 -25.11
C GLY A 139 20.10 5.99 -25.17
N PHE A 140 19.67 5.45 -24.02
CA PHE A 140 18.67 4.38 -23.98
C PHE A 140 17.26 4.95 -23.92
N GLU A 141 16.35 4.33 -24.67
CA GLU A 141 14.92 4.50 -24.39
C GLU A 141 14.61 3.77 -23.08
N SER A 142 14.04 4.47 -22.10
CA SER A 142 13.71 3.90 -20.79
C SER A 142 12.34 4.36 -20.30
N GLN A 143 11.67 3.47 -19.60
CA GLN A 143 10.34 3.69 -19.01
C GLN A 143 10.28 3.04 -17.62
N LEU A 144 9.44 3.60 -16.75
CA LEU A 144 9.10 2.98 -15.48
C LEU A 144 8.01 1.92 -15.68
N LYS A 145 8.15 0.80 -14.98
CA LYS A 145 7.14 -0.25 -14.84
C LYS A 145 6.87 -0.50 -13.37
N THR A 146 5.65 -0.93 -13.06
CA THR A 146 5.26 -1.30 -11.68
C THR A 146 4.33 -2.50 -11.65
N ASP A 147 4.43 -3.29 -10.57
CA ASP A 147 3.50 -4.37 -10.21
C ASP A 147 2.56 -3.98 -9.06
N GLY A 148 2.60 -2.71 -8.64
CA GLY A 148 1.86 -2.18 -7.49
C GLY A 148 2.53 -2.38 -6.14
N ALA A 149 3.64 -3.12 -6.08
CA ALA A 149 4.48 -3.29 -4.88
C ALA A 149 5.95 -2.91 -5.12
N HIS A 150 6.39 -2.91 -6.37
CA HIS A 150 7.75 -2.60 -6.79
C HIS A 150 7.72 -1.78 -8.08
N VAL A 151 8.68 -0.86 -8.23
CA VAL A 151 8.88 -0.06 -9.44
C VAL A 151 10.27 -0.37 -9.99
N TRP A 152 10.38 -0.55 -11.30
CA TRP A 152 11.63 -0.86 -11.98
C TRP A 152 11.72 -0.19 -13.36
N VAL A 153 12.85 -0.37 -14.04
CA VAL A 153 13.11 0.26 -15.34
C VAL A 153 13.06 -0.79 -16.45
N THR A 154 12.37 -0.46 -17.54
CA THR A 154 12.32 -1.27 -18.76
C THR A 154 12.93 -0.50 -19.93
N THR A 155 13.64 -1.21 -20.80
CA THR A 155 14.24 -0.69 -22.04
C THR A 155 13.99 -1.70 -23.16
N PRO A 156 14.11 -1.32 -24.45
CA PRO A 156 14.09 -2.28 -25.55
C PRO A 156 15.13 -3.41 -25.42
N GLN A 157 16.23 -3.17 -24.72
CA GLN A 157 17.33 -4.10 -24.52
C GLN A 157 17.15 -5.00 -23.29
N GLY A 158 16.17 -4.73 -22.43
CA GLY A 158 15.85 -5.51 -21.24
C GLY A 158 15.43 -4.66 -20.03
N ASP A 159 15.10 -5.36 -18.95
CA ASP A 159 14.68 -4.76 -17.69
C ASP A 159 15.84 -4.71 -16.68
N THR A 160 15.81 -3.73 -15.78
CA THR A 160 16.80 -3.55 -14.70
C THR A 160 16.14 -2.99 -13.45
N MET A 161 16.88 -2.86 -12.34
CA MET A 161 16.39 -2.51 -10.99
C MET A 161 15.51 -3.59 -10.35
N GLY A 162 15.95 -4.86 -10.44
CA GLY A 162 15.24 -6.00 -9.86
C GLY A 162 13.81 -6.17 -10.38
N PRO A 163 13.61 -6.52 -11.66
CA PRO A 163 12.29 -6.54 -12.28
C PRO A 163 11.30 -7.50 -11.61
N GLY A 164 10.05 -7.04 -11.49
CA GLY A 164 8.91 -7.85 -11.06
C GLY A 164 8.52 -8.90 -12.11
N LYS A 165 7.73 -9.91 -11.71
CA LYS A 165 7.28 -10.98 -12.61
C LYS A 165 6.03 -10.64 -13.41
N VAL A 166 5.18 -9.75 -12.88
CA VAL A 166 3.87 -9.40 -13.48
C VAL A 166 3.65 -7.90 -13.33
N SER A 167 3.65 -7.16 -14.43
CA SER A 167 3.29 -5.74 -14.48
C SER A 167 1.79 -5.54 -14.17
N MET A 168 1.48 -4.62 -13.26
CA MET A 168 0.11 -4.15 -13.00
C MET A 168 -0.28 -3.10 -14.04
N ILE A 169 0.65 -2.16 -14.28
CA ILE A 169 0.52 -1.06 -15.22
C ILE A 169 1.60 -1.23 -16.28
N GLU A 170 1.17 -1.37 -17.54
CA GLU A 170 2.04 -1.23 -18.69
C GLU A 170 1.72 0.10 -19.37
N THR A 171 2.69 1.02 -19.35
CA THR A 171 2.59 2.25 -20.12
C THR A 171 2.88 1.92 -21.58
N THR A 172 1.84 1.90 -22.42
CA THR A 172 2.01 1.81 -23.86
C THR A 172 2.11 3.23 -24.45
N PRO A 173 2.65 3.40 -25.66
CA PRO A 173 2.63 4.69 -26.36
C PRO A 173 1.22 5.28 -26.56
N THR A 174 0.17 4.47 -26.37
CA THR A 174 -1.24 4.83 -26.57
C THR A 174 -2.04 4.96 -25.27
N GLY A 175 -1.42 4.78 -24.10
CA GLY A 175 -2.08 4.91 -22.80
C GLY A 175 -1.63 3.88 -21.75
N VAL A 176 -2.43 3.74 -20.70
CA VAL A 176 -2.16 2.80 -19.60
C VAL A 176 -2.99 1.53 -19.79
N LYS A 177 -2.33 0.38 -19.91
CA LYS A 177 -2.99 -0.94 -19.91
C LYS A 177 -2.89 -1.53 -18.51
N VAL A 178 -4.05 -1.82 -17.91
CA VAL A 178 -4.14 -2.50 -16.61
C VAL A 178 -4.29 -4.00 -16.82
N ASN A 179 -3.36 -4.79 -16.30
CA ASN A 179 -3.41 -6.25 -16.38
C ASN A 179 -4.24 -6.81 -15.23
N THR A 180 -5.48 -7.24 -15.46
CA THR A 180 -6.43 -7.76 -14.45
C THR A 180 -5.93 -8.96 -13.63
N GLN A 181 -4.89 -9.67 -14.08
CA GLN A 181 -4.28 -10.77 -13.33
C GLN A 181 -3.66 -10.31 -11.99
N TRP A 182 -3.32 -9.03 -11.87
CA TRP A 182 -2.85 -8.41 -10.62
C TRP A 182 -3.81 -8.57 -9.44
N LEU A 183 -5.13 -8.72 -9.69
CA LEU A 183 -6.09 -8.91 -8.61
C LEU A 183 -5.82 -10.19 -7.81
N TRP A 184 -5.23 -11.20 -8.45
CA TRP A 184 -4.85 -12.45 -7.78
C TRP A 184 -3.56 -12.31 -6.97
N THR A 185 -2.72 -11.31 -7.26
CA THR A 185 -1.51 -11.01 -6.47
C THR A 185 -1.82 -10.09 -5.28
N MET A 186 -3.01 -9.48 -5.22
CA MET A 186 -3.39 -8.56 -4.14
C MET A 186 -3.22 -9.11 -2.71
N PRO A 187 -3.62 -10.35 -2.37
CA PRO A 187 -3.37 -10.86 -1.03
C PRO A 187 -1.89 -10.92 -0.67
N ARG A 188 -1.04 -11.26 -1.65
CA ARG A 188 0.41 -11.28 -1.49
C ARG A 188 0.97 -9.87 -1.31
N ILE A 189 0.57 -8.92 -2.16
CA ILE A 189 0.98 -7.51 -2.07
C ILE A 189 0.60 -6.93 -0.70
N LEU A 190 -0.64 -7.14 -0.28
CA LEU A 190 -1.13 -6.72 1.04
C LEU A 190 -0.26 -7.29 2.16
N ALA A 191 0.04 -8.60 2.10
CA ALA A 191 0.85 -9.24 3.12
C ALA A 191 2.27 -8.71 3.18
N VAL A 192 2.95 -8.57 2.03
CA VAL A 192 4.33 -8.05 1.96
C VAL A 192 4.38 -6.62 2.48
N ASN A 193 3.47 -5.74 2.02
CA ASN A 193 3.41 -4.36 2.49
C ASN A 193 3.11 -4.29 3.99
N THR A 194 2.18 -5.10 4.50
CA THR A 194 1.93 -5.21 5.96
C THR A 194 3.15 -5.75 6.71
N GLY A 195 3.92 -6.65 6.10
CA GLY A 195 5.16 -7.20 6.64
C GLY A 195 6.23 -6.14 6.89
N LEU A 196 6.34 -5.19 5.97
CA LEU A 196 7.37 -4.16 5.93
C LEU A 196 6.96 -2.88 6.66
N PHE A 197 5.69 -2.48 6.57
CA PHE A 197 5.19 -1.21 7.09
C PHE A 197 5.38 -1.07 8.61
N PRO A 198 5.52 0.16 9.17
CA PRO A 198 5.74 0.34 10.60
C PRO A 198 4.57 -0.15 11.44
N LEU A 199 4.82 -1.14 12.30
CA LEU A 199 3.80 -1.79 13.15
C LEU A 199 2.97 -0.78 13.96
N VAL A 200 3.59 0.30 14.45
CA VAL A 200 2.89 1.35 15.22
C VAL A 200 1.78 1.99 14.39
N ARG A 201 2.03 2.28 13.11
CA ARG A 201 1.03 2.86 12.19
C ARG A 201 -0.12 1.88 11.94
N GLU A 202 0.19 0.60 11.74
CA GLU A 202 -0.81 -0.46 11.58
C GLU A 202 -1.69 -0.63 12.82
N LEU A 203 -1.10 -0.58 14.02
CA LEU A 203 -1.82 -0.69 15.28
C LEU A 203 -2.78 0.49 15.49
N ILE A 204 -2.42 1.70 15.08
CA ILE A 204 -3.34 2.85 15.12
C ILE A 204 -4.57 2.57 14.25
N ILE A 205 -4.36 2.13 13.00
CA ILE A 205 -5.46 1.80 12.07
C ILE A 205 -6.31 0.66 12.65
N ALA A 206 -5.69 -0.38 13.19
CA ALA A 206 -6.38 -1.52 13.80
C ALA A 206 -7.22 -1.12 15.02
N VAL A 207 -6.72 -0.26 15.90
CA VAL A 207 -7.44 0.26 17.07
C VAL A 207 -8.63 1.11 16.63
N VAL A 208 -8.47 1.97 15.63
CA VAL A 208 -9.57 2.76 15.09
C VAL A 208 -10.63 1.86 14.44
N LEU A 209 -10.23 0.90 13.61
CA LEU A 209 -11.13 -0.10 13.02
C LEU A 209 -11.90 -0.84 14.11
N TRP A 210 -11.21 -1.32 15.16
CA TRP A 210 -11.83 -1.99 16.29
C TRP A 210 -12.90 -1.10 16.94
N GLY A 211 -12.54 0.15 17.29
CA GLY A 211 -13.46 1.12 17.88
C GLY A 211 -14.68 1.40 17.00
N LEU A 212 -14.48 1.52 15.67
CA LEU A 212 -15.57 1.71 14.71
C LEU A 212 -16.52 0.50 14.63
N LEU A 213 -16.03 -0.72 14.88
CA LEU A 213 -16.88 -1.92 14.93
C LEU A 213 -17.62 -2.09 16.26
N LEU A 214 -17.27 -1.36 17.32
CA LEU A 214 -17.95 -1.48 18.61
C LEU A 214 -19.36 -0.86 18.58
N HIS A 215 -20.33 -1.62 19.07
CA HIS A 215 -21.71 -1.17 19.29
C HIS A 215 -21.94 -0.86 20.78
N PRO A 216 -22.65 0.23 21.17
CA PRO A 216 -22.89 0.59 22.58
C PRO A 216 -23.52 -0.54 23.41
N MET A 217 -24.38 -1.33 22.79
CA MET A 217 -25.08 -2.46 23.42
C MET A 217 -24.34 -3.80 23.33
N MET A 218 -23.14 -3.81 22.77
CA MET A 218 -22.37 -5.05 22.61
C MET A 218 -21.91 -5.56 23.98
N ARG A 219 -21.97 -6.88 24.20
CA ARG A 219 -21.44 -7.49 25.41
C ARG A 219 -19.90 -7.42 25.40
N ARG A 220 -19.29 -7.15 26.57
CA ARG A 220 -17.83 -6.95 26.72
C ARG A 220 -16.99 -8.06 26.08
N TYR A 221 -17.36 -9.33 26.26
CA TYR A 221 -16.61 -10.46 25.68
C TYR A 221 -16.56 -10.41 24.15
N ARG A 222 -17.62 -9.93 23.47
CA ARG A 222 -17.63 -9.79 22.00
C ARG A 222 -16.69 -8.70 21.54
N MET A 223 -16.62 -7.60 22.30
CA MET A 223 -15.67 -6.52 22.02
C MET A 223 -14.23 -7.05 22.06
N VAL A 224 -13.91 -7.86 23.07
CA VAL A 224 -12.60 -8.52 23.21
C VAL A 224 -12.36 -9.48 22.04
N VAL A 225 -13.31 -10.35 21.69
CA VAL A 225 -13.17 -11.28 20.56
C VAL A 225 -12.91 -10.54 19.24
N ILE A 226 -13.65 -9.47 18.94
CA ILE A 226 -13.43 -8.67 17.73
C ILE A 226 -12.02 -8.05 17.74
N GLY A 227 -11.59 -7.50 18.88
CA GLY A 227 -10.24 -6.94 19.02
C GLY A 227 -9.16 -7.99 18.81
N THR A 228 -9.30 -9.17 19.41
CA THR A 228 -8.38 -10.30 19.23
C THR A 228 -8.33 -10.77 17.78
N LEU A 229 -9.47 -10.84 17.08
CA LEU A 229 -9.51 -11.22 15.67
C LEU A 229 -8.82 -10.19 14.77
N ILE A 230 -8.99 -8.90 15.05
CA ILE A 230 -8.32 -7.82 14.28
C ILE A 230 -6.81 -7.87 14.50
N ILE A 231 -6.36 -7.87 15.76
CA ILE A 231 -4.93 -7.87 16.08
C ILE A 231 -4.28 -9.18 15.64
N GLY A 232 -4.90 -10.33 15.92
CA GLY A 232 -4.43 -11.63 15.45
C GLY A 232 -4.37 -11.71 13.93
N GLY A 233 -5.38 -11.18 13.23
CA GLY A 233 -5.41 -11.10 11.77
C GLY A 233 -4.26 -10.27 11.20
N LEU A 234 -3.97 -9.10 11.81
CA LEU A 234 -2.82 -8.27 11.46
C LEU A 234 -1.49 -9.00 11.64
N PHE A 235 -1.28 -9.66 12.78
CA PHE A 235 -0.03 -10.41 13.02
C PHE A 235 0.12 -11.62 12.09
N LEU A 236 -0.98 -12.28 11.71
CA LEU A 236 -0.97 -13.36 10.72
C LEU A 236 -0.59 -12.83 9.33
N LEU A 237 -1.18 -11.71 8.88
CA LEU A 237 -0.81 -11.04 7.63
C LEU A 237 0.68 -10.66 7.62
N ARG A 238 1.14 -10.00 8.70
CA ARG A 238 2.53 -9.57 8.85
C ARG A 238 3.50 -10.76 8.84
N SER A 239 3.12 -11.86 9.50
CA SER A 239 3.93 -13.08 9.52
C SER A 239 3.94 -13.78 8.16
N GLY A 240 2.81 -13.76 7.44
CA GLY A 240 2.69 -14.35 6.11
C GLY A 240 3.45 -13.60 5.02
N GLY A 241 3.61 -12.28 5.16
CA GLY A 241 4.38 -11.44 4.24
C GLY A 241 5.85 -11.25 4.60
N ASN A 242 6.38 -11.99 5.58
CA ASN A 242 7.77 -11.82 6.01
C ASN A 242 8.73 -12.42 4.96
N LEU A 243 9.33 -11.54 4.15
CA LEU A 243 10.26 -11.90 3.08
C LEU A 243 11.48 -12.72 3.58
N GLN A 244 11.94 -12.52 4.83
CA GLN A 244 13.10 -13.23 5.37
C GLN A 244 12.81 -14.70 5.69
N ARG A 245 11.56 -15.04 6.01
CA ARG A 245 11.15 -16.42 6.37
C ARG A 245 10.53 -17.18 5.21
N GLY A 246 10.40 -16.55 4.05
CA GLY A 246 9.58 -17.04 2.96
C GLY A 246 8.11 -16.70 3.18
N GLU A 247 7.44 -16.32 2.10
CA GLU A 247 6.04 -15.96 2.13
C GLU A 247 5.16 -17.18 2.42
N SER A 248 4.18 -17.03 3.31
CA SER A 248 3.21 -18.09 3.64
C SER A 248 1.79 -17.65 3.29
N MET A 249 1.33 -18.02 2.11
CA MET A 249 -0.04 -17.72 1.66
C MET A 249 -1.11 -18.28 2.60
N THR A 250 -0.83 -19.40 3.29
CA THR A 250 -1.73 -19.93 4.32
C THR A 250 -1.94 -18.94 5.46
N LEU A 251 -0.88 -18.34 6.00
CA LEU A 251 -0.99 -17.33 7.06
C LEU A 251 -1.70 -16.07 6.56
N VAL A 252 -1.44 -15.66 5.32
CA VAL A 252 -2.14 -14.53 4.68
C VAL A 252 -3.64 -14.76 4.66
N TRP A 253 -4.09 -15.92 4.14
CA TRP A 253 -5.51 -16.25 4.08
C TRP A 253 -6.15 -16.40 5.45
N LEU A 254 -5.44 -16.97 6.43
CA LEU A 254 -5.92 -17.03 7.82
C LEU A 254 -6.08 -15.62 8.42
N GLY A 255 -5.14 -14.71 8.12
CA GLY A 255 -5.22 -13.31 8.54
C GLY A 255 -6.44 -12.60 7.94
N ILE A 256 -6.67 -12.73 6.63
CA ILE A 256 -7.86 -12.20 5.94
C ILE A 256 -9.14 -12.80 6.54
N ALA A 257 -9.18 -14.12 6.75
CA ALA A 257 -10.33 -14.81 7.33
C ALA A 257 -10.64 -14.31 8.75
N ALA A 258 -9.62 -14.03 9.57
CA ALA A 258 -9.80 -13.46 10.90
C ALA A 258 -10.42 -12.04 10.85
N LEU A 259 -9.98 -11.19 9.92
CA LEU A 259 -10.57 -9.86 9.71
C LEU A 259 -12.03 -9.94 9.26
N ILE A 260 -12.35 -10.85 8.34
CA ILE A 260 -13.74 -11.11 7.90
C ILE A 260 -14.58 -11.62 9.09
N ALA A 261 -14.05 -12.55 9.88
CA ALA A 261 -14.73 -13.06 11.07
C ALA A 261 -15.03 -11.94 12.08
N ALA A 262 -14.13 -10.98 12.27
CA ALA A 262 -14.36 -9.80 13.12
C ALA A 262 -15.56 -8.98 12.64
N LEU A 263 -15.68 -8.76 11.32
CA LEU A 263 -16.82 -8.06 10.70
C LEU A 263 -18.14 -8.83 10.88
N ILE A 264 -18.11 -10.16 10.69
CA ILE A 264 -19.28 -11.03 10.89
C ILE A 264 -19.73 -11.01 12.35
N CYS A 265 -18.80 -11.13 13.31
CA CYS A 265 -19.10 -11.06 14.75
C CYS A 265 -19.74 -9.72 15.14
N CYS A 266 -19.30 -8.62 14.53
CA CYS A 266 -19.90 -7.30 14.70
C CYS A 266 -21.38 -7.30 14.23
N HIS A 267 -21.66 -7.86 13.05
CA HIS A 267 -23.01 -7.82 12.45
C HIS A 267 -24.02 -8.71 13.19
N ILE A 268 -23.63 -9.93 13.56
CA ILE A 268 -24.50 -10.86 14.30
C ILE A 268 -24.93 -10.27 15.65
N GLY A 269 -24.06 -9.44 16.27
CA GLY A 269 -24.36 -8.86 17.56
C GLY A 269 -25.39 -7.74 17.56
N GLY A 270 -25.62 -7.08 16.43
CA GLY A 270 -26.51 -5.92 16.31
C GLY A 270 -27.99 -6.24 16.14
N ARG A 271 -28.36 -7.48 15.79
CA ARG A 271 -29.75 -7.85 15.41
C ARG A 271 -30.68 -8.23 16.58
N ARG A 272 -30.26 -8.10 17.85
CA ARG A 272 -30.99 -8.72 18.98
C ARG A 272 -32.02 -7.84 19.73
N LYS A 273 -32.57 -6.81 19.10
CA LYS A 273 -33.83 -6.15 19.49
C LYS A 273 -34.50 -5.77 18.17
N GLU A 274 -35.54 -6.44 17.71
CA GLU A 274 -36.86 -6.52 18.31
C GLU A 274 -37.35 -7.99 18.29
N THR A 275 -37.29 -8.71 19.41
CA THR A 275 -38.48 -9.54 19.67
C THR A 275 -39.54 -8.50 20.02
N PRO A 276 -40.61 -8.31 19.22
CA PRO A 276 -41.76 -7.59 19.72
C PRO A 276 -42.04 -8.25 21.06
N GLU A 277 -42.03 -7.44 22.12
CA GLU A 277 -42.61 -7.84 23.38
C GLU A 277 -44.02 -8.24 22.97
N VAL A 278 -44.26 -9.56 22.84
CA VAL A 278 -45.58 -10.10 22.57
C VAL A 278 -46.38 -9.47 23.67
N ALA A 279 -47.25 -8.54 23.30
CA ALA A 279 -48.18 -7.95 24.22
C ALA A 279 -49.02 -9.14 24.69
N THR A 280 -48.59 -9.79 25.76
CA THR A 280 -49.46 -10.52 26.65
C THR A 280 -50.28 -9.47 27.38
N GLU A 281 -51.03 -8.70 26.60
CA GLU A 281 -52.21 -7.99 27.03
C GLU A 281 -53.22 -9.09 27.34
N SER A 282 -53.11 -9.58 28.57
CA SER A 282 -54.23 -9.82 29.48
C SER A 282 -55.61 -9.86 28.81
N ALA A 283 -55.90 -10.91 28.05
CA ALA A 283 -57.25 -11.43 27.91
C ALA A 283 -57.61 -12.20 29.20
N PHE A 284 -57.72 -11.48 30.31
CA PHE A 284 -58.43 -11.97 31.50
C PHE A 284 -59.40 -10.88 31.92
N ASN A 285 -60.59 -10.91 31.32
CA ASN A 285 -61.76 -10.17 31.77
C ASN A 285 -62.77 -11.15 32.36
N PRO A 286 -62.73 -11.44 33.68
CA PRO A 286 -63.74 -12.24 34.36
C PRO A 286 -64.83 -11.33 34.93
N SER A 287 -65.65 -10.70 34.09
CA SER A 287 -66.92 -10.13 34.52
C SER A 287 -67.86 -9.86 33.34
N ASN A 288 -68.83 -10.76 33.12
CA ASN A 288 -70.23 -10.40 32.94
C ASN A 288 -71.13 -11.66 32.84
N ASN A 289 -71.97 -11.79 33.89
CA ASN A 289 -73.19 -12.58 34.07
C ASN A 289 -73.12 -14.10 34.05
#